data_AF-A0A1Y2X5S1-F1
#
_entry.id   AF-A0A1Y2X5S1-F1
#
_cell.length_a   1.000
_cell.length_b   1.000
_cell.length_c   1.000
_cell.angle_alpha   90.00
_cell.angle_beta   90.00
_cell.angle_gamma   90.00
#
_symmetry.space_group_name_H-M   'P 1'
#
loop_
_entity.id
_entity.type
_entity.pdbx_description
1 polymer ?
#
loop_
_entity_poly.entity_id
_entity_poly.type
_entity_poly.pdbx_seq_one_letter_code
_entity_poly.pdbx_strand_id
1 'polypeptide(L)' 'MCSVKSGKKLALELAPMIDGNVILTTGVTLWEGGGGLVLAVARSKPSMLMLAGRHTAKVKETTKGRLT' A
#
# COMPACT_ATOMS: atom_id res chain seq x y z
N MET A 1 -10.03 21.34 -10.52
CA MET A 1 -8.77 20.61 -10.79
C MET A 1 -8.62 19.51 -9.74
N CYS A 2 -8.72 18.23 -10.12
CA CYS A 2 -8.45 17.12 -9.21
C CYS A 2 -6.93 16.98 -9.05
N SER A 3 -6.39 17.33 -7.88
CA SER A 3 -4.96 17.18 -7.62
C SER A 3 -4.63 15.69 -7.41
N VAL A 4 -3.82 15.11 -8.30
CA VAL A 4 -3.35 13.73 -8.16
C VAL A 4 -2.42 13.65 -6.96
N LYS A 5 -2.93 13.17 -5.82
CA LYS A 5 -2.14 12.99 -4.60
C LYS A 5 -1.20 11.79 -4.78
N SER A 6 0.04 11.91 -4.30
CA SER A 6 0.93 10.75 -4.21
C SER A 6 0.36 9.74 -3.21
N GLY A 7 0.51 8.44 -3.50
CA GLY A 7 -0.03 7.38 -2.63
C GLY A 7 0.48 7.46 -1.18
N LYS A 8 1.72 7.93 -0.98
CA LYS A 8 2.28 8.17 0.36
C LYS A 8 1.50 9.24 1.13
N LYS A 9 1.14 10.34 0.48
CA LYS A 9 0.38 11.43 1.13
C LYS A 9 -1.02 10.96 1.50
N LEU A 10 -1.66 10.19 0.61
CA LEU A 10 -2.98 9.63 0.85
C LEU A 10 -2.98 8.66 2.06
N ALA A 11 -2.01 7.76 2.15
CA ALA A 11 -1.91 6.82 3.26
C ALA A 11 -1.66 7.51 4.62
N LEU A 12 -0.98 8.66 4.63
CA LEU A 12 -0.79 9.46 5.84
C LEU A 12 -2.08 10.18 6.26
N GLU A 13 -2.79 10.77 5.31
CA GLU A 13 -4.08 11.42 5.58
C GLU A 13 -5.14 10.42 6.08
N LEU A 14 -5.09 9.19 5.57
CA LEU A 14 -6.00 8.11 5.97
C LEU A 14 -5.46 7.26 7.13
N ALA A 15 -4.31 7.59 7.72
CA ALA A 15 -3.71 6.78 8.79
C ALA A 15 -4.68 6.46 9.96
N PRO A 16 -5.51 7.41 10.45
CA PRO A 16 -6.49 7.11 11.50
C PRO A 16 -7.57 6.12 11.07
N MET A 17 -7.88 6.06 9.77
CA MET A 17 -8.85 5.09 9.20
C MET A 17 -8.20 3.74 8.89
N ILE A 18 -6.87 3.70 8.74
CA ILE A 18 -6.12 2.47 8.45
C ILE A 18 -5.83 1.69 9.74
N ASP A 19 -5.53 2.37 10.84
CA ASP A 19 -5.13 1.75 12.10
C ASP A 19 -6.19 0.74 12.60
N GLY A 20 -5.76 -0.50 12.85
CA GLY A 20 -6.62 -1.59 13.31
C GLY A 20 -7.60 -2.15 12.26
N ASN A 21 -7.65 -1.59 11.05
CA ASN A 21 -8.58 -2.02 10.00
C ASN A 21 -7.94 -2.93 8.95
N VAL A 22 -8.79 -3.67 8.22
CA VAL A 22 -8.38 -4.51 7.09
C VAL A 22 -8.34 -3.67 5.82
N ILE A 23 -7.19 -3.67 5.14
CA ILE A 23 -6.97 -2.87 3.94
C ILE A 23 -6.65 -3.78 2.75
N LEU A 24 -7.37 -3.58 1.64
CA LEU A 24 -7.07 -4.19 0.34
C LEU A 24 -6.50 -3.13 -0.60
N THR A 25 -5.31 -3.40 -1.15
CA THR A 25 -4.70 -2.53 -2.17
C THR A 25 -4.60 -3.25 -3.50
N THR A 26 -4.87 -2.53 -4.59
CA THR A 26 -4.75 -3.04 -5.96
C THR A 26 -3.71 -2.24 -6.73
N GLY A 27 -3.24 -2.76 -7.87
CA GLY A 27 -2.26 -2.05 -8.70
C GLY A 27 -0.87 -1.96 -8.07
N VAL A 28 -0.49 -2.98 -7.29
CA VAL A 28 0.82 -3.04 -6.63
C VAL A 28 1.89 -3.54 -7.59
N THR A 29 2.89 -2.71 -7.84
CA THR A 29 4.11 -3.05 -8.59
C THR A 29 5.33 -2.57 -7.81
N LEU A 30 6.37 -3.40 -7.80
CA LEU A 30 7.67 -3.02 -7.26
C LEU A 30 8.25 -1.86 -8.06
N TRP A 31 9.02 -0.99 -7.39
CA TRP A 31 9.75 0.16 -7.94
C TRP A 31 8.91 1.36 -8.40
N GLU A 32 7.61 1.21 -8.63
CA GLU A 32 6.71 2.32 -8.99
C GLU A 32 5.91 2.85 -7.78
N GLY A 33 5.06 3.86 -8.01
CA GLY A 33 4.26 4.55 -6.97
C GLY A 33 3.46 3.61 -6.06
N GLY A 34 3.08 2.42 -6.54
CA GLY A 34 2.41 1.37 -5.76
C GLY A 34 3.22 0.89 -4.56
N GLY A 35 4.54 0.72 -4.70
CA GLY A 35 5.40 0.30 -3.58
C GLY A 35 5.50 1.37 -2.48
N GLY A 36 5.42 2.65 -2.84
CA GLY A 36 5.41 3.77 -1.89
C GLY A 36 4.11 3.83 -1.08
N LEU A 37 2.97 3.57 -1.74
CA LEU A 37 1.67 3.48 -1.09
C LEU A 37 1.63 2.30 -0.11
N VAL A 38 2.00 1.09 -0.56
CA VAL A 38 1.97 -0.13 0.26
C VAL A 38 2.78 0.04 1.54
N LEU A 39 3.99 0.60 1.44
CA LEU A 39 4.83 0.86 2.60
C LEU A 39 4.20 1.88 3.56
N ALA A 40 3.59 2.94 3.02
CA ALA A 40 2.95 3.96 3.83
C ALA A 40 1.71 3.40 4.55
N VAL A 41 0.90 2.60 3.87
CA VAL A 41 -0.26 1.90 4.46
C VAL A 41 0.19 0.94 5.55
N ALA A 42 1.22 0.14 5.32
CA ALA A 42 1.72 -0.79 6.33
C ALA A 42 2.22 -0.09 7.60
N ARG A 43 2.86 1.07 7.45
CA ARG A 43 3.30 1.90 8.58
C ARG A 43 2.14 2.51 9.38
N SER A 44 0.97 2.64 8.77
CA SER A 44 -0.27 3.09 9.44
C SER A 44 -0.97 1.99 10.25
N LYS A 45 -0.32 0.82 10.45
CA LYS A 45 -0.75 -0.26 11.36
C LYS A 45 -2.14 -0.85 11.09
N PRO A 46 -2.44 -1.27 9.85
CA PRO A 46 -3.64 -2.06 9.60
C PRO A 46 -3.57 -3.37 10.39
N SER A 47 -4.72 -3.88 10.82
CA SER A 47 -4.81 -5.24 11.38
C SER A 47 -4.50 -6.31 10.34
N MET A 48 -4.76 -6.00 9.06
CA MET A 48 -4.40 -6.85 7.93
C MET A 48 -4.24 -6.03 6.65
N LEU A 49 -3.17 -6.28 5.90
CA LEU A 49 -2.93 -5.66 4.60
C LEU A 49 -2.90 -6.72 3.50
N MET A 50 -3.90 -6.68 2.61
CA MET A 50 -4.00 -7.54 1.44
C MET A 50 -3.50 -6.80 0.19
N LEU A 51 -2.66 -7.49 -0.58
CA LEU A 51 -2.13 -6.98 -1.84
C LEU A 51 -2.71 -7.79 -3.00
N ALA A 52 -3.46 -7.12 -3.88
CA ALA A 52 -4.03 -7.73 -5.08
C ALA A 52 -3.35 -7.18 -6.35
N GLY A 53 -2.95 -8.09 -7.23
CA GLY A 53 -2.30 -7.73 -8.49
C GLY A 53 -2.39 -8.85 -9.51
N ARG A 54 -2.20 -8.48 -10.78
CA ARG A 54 -2.31 -9.43 -11.91
C ARG A 54 -1.17 -10.45 -11.96
N HIS A 55 0.00 -10.09 -11.43
CA HIS A 55 1.19 -10.93 -11.42
C HIS A 55 1.57 -11.30 -10.00
N THR A 56 1.26 -12.54 -9.60
CA THR A 56 1.51 -13.05 -8.26
C THR A 56 2.99 -12.95 -7.85
N ALA A 57 3.92 -13.15 -8.79
CA ALA A 57 5.35 -12.97 -8.56
C ALA A 57 5.70 -11.55 -8.10
N LYS A 58 5.19 -10.51 -8.78
CA LYS A 58 5.43 -9.10 -8.42
C LYS A 58 4.79 -8.71 -7.10
N VAL A 59 3.60 -9.26 -6.80
CA VAL A 59 2.93 -9.08 -5.51
C VAL A 59 3.78 -9.66 -4.38
N LYS A 60 4.24 -10.91 -4.54
CA LYS A 60 5.11 -11.59 -3.56
C LYS A 60 6.43 -10.86 -3.35
N GLU A 61 7.03 -10.36 -4.42
CA GLU A 61 8.25 -9.56 -4.36
C GLU A 61 8.00 -8.26 -3.56
N THR A 62 6.83 -7.62 -3.73
CA THR A 62 6.44 -6.38 -3.01
C THR A 62 6.35 -6.62 -1.51
N THR A 63 5.84 -7.78 -1.10
CA THR A 63 5.80 -8.18 0.30
C THR A 63 7.22 -8.40 0.85
N LYS A 64 8.06 -9.16 0.13
CA LYS A 64 9.42 -9.49 0.59
C LYS A 64 10.36 -8.28 0.66
N GLY A 65 10.22 -7.31 -0.24
CA GLY A 65 11.16 -6.19 -0.35
C GLY A 65 10.85 -5.00 0.57
N ARG A 66 9.67 -4.93 1.20
CA ARG A 66 9.22 -3.74 1.94
C ARG A 66 8.41 -3.97 3.21
N LEU A 67 7.93 -5.19 3.49
CA LEU A 67 7.00 -5.47 4.59
C LEU A 67 7.53 -6.47 5.65
N THR A 68 8.78 -6.90 5.51
CA THR A 68 9.54 -7.62 6.55
C THR A 68 10.45 -6.63 7.28
#